data_AF-A0A852WT31-F1
#
_entry.id   AF-A0A852WT31-F1
#
_cell.length_a   1.000
_cell.length_b   1.000
_cell.length_c   1.000
_cell.angle_alpha   90.00
_cell.angle_beta   90.00
_cell.angle_gamma   90.00
#
_symmetry.space_group_name_H-M   'P 1'
#
loop_
_entity.id
_entity.type
_entity.pdbx_description
1 polymer ?
#
loop_
_entity_poly.entity_id
_entity_poly.type
_entity_poly.pdbx_seq_one_letter_code
_entity_poly.pdbx_strand_id
1 'polypeptide(L)'
;MGREPAFRIVRWELKVLYIVVAWIVGYALADLLRRLDAAEIVIGIVSLILDIVAFVIAVRIFRGRGEPIDPPRAWWRMTGWRPLSRRLGVVFGALAAFSLVCVVGESVGAVAANGAAFGWLGLTVQSGVLCLLYLNSAAQMTRLGIVKPERLRPTIRLT
;
A
#
# COMPACT_ATOMS: atom_id res chain seq x y z
N MET A 1 -3.32 0.22 -34.59
CA MET A 1 -4.22 -0.36 -33.57
C MET A 1 -4.03 0.41 -32.27
N GLY A 2 -4.92 1.36 -31.96
CA GLY A 2 -4.87 2.06 -30.68
C GLY A 2 -5.25 1.08 -29.57
N ARG A 3 -4.33 0.80 -28.64
CA ARG A 3 -4.70 0.09 -27.41
C ARG A 3 -5.72 0.95 -26.67
N GLU A 4 -6.85 0.37 -26.28
CA GLU A 4 -7.78 1.08 -25.42
C GLU A 4 -7.05 1.58 -24.17
N PRO A 5 -7.31 2.81 -23.72
CA PRO A 5 -6.66 3.34 -22.54
C PRO A 5 -6.99 2.45 -21.34
N ALA A 6 -5.99 1.70 -20.89
CA ALA A 6 -6.13 0.77 -19.78
C ALA A 6 -6.71 1.50 -18.56
N PHE A 7 -7.72 0.93 -17.90
CA PHE A 7 -8.42 1.52 -16.75
C PHE A 7 -7.44 2.09 -15.69
N ARG A 8 -7.58 3.38 -15.35
CA ARG A 8 -6.78 4.08 -14.31
C ARG A 8 -7.63 4.96 -13.41
N ILE A 9 -7.31 4.96 -12.13
CA ILE A 9 -7.97 5.78 -11.11
C ILE A 9 -7.11 7.00 -10.80
N VAL A 10 -7.59 8.18 -11.19
CA VAL A 10 -6.92 9.47 -10.94
C VAL A 10 -7.49 10.18 -9.72
N ARG A 11 -8.82 10.16 -9.58
CA ARG A 11 -9.61 10.79 -8.51
C ARG A 11 -9.25 10.21 -7.15
N TRP A 12 -9.06 11.06 -6.15
CA TRP A 12 -8.60 10.62 -4.82
C TRP A 12 -9.71 9.89 -4.07
N GLU A 13 -10.97 10.28 -4.29
CA GLU A 13 -12.15 9.67 -3.70
C GLU A 13 -12.24 8.19 -4.06
N LEU A 14 -11.98 7.87 -5.33
CA LEU A 14 -11.99 6.49 -5.83
C LEU A 14 -10.80 5.67 -5.32
N LYS A 15 -9.66 6.30 -5.02
CA LYS A 15 -8.52 5.61 -4.39
C LYS A 15 -8.83 5.24 -2.96
N VAL A 16 -9.45 6.17 -2.21
CA VAL A 16 -9.91 5.91 -0.85
C VAL A 16 -10.97 4.82 -0.87
N LEU A 17 -11.97 4.91 -1.76
CA LEU A 17 -12.99 3.88 -1.92
C LEU A 17 -12.39 2.51 -2.20
N TYR A 18 -11.40 2.43 -3.11
CA TYR A 18 -10.68 1.18 -3.38
C TYR A 18 -10.04 0.59 -2.12
N ILE A 19 -9.33 1.40 -1.33
CA ILE A 19 -8.66 0.95 -0.10
C ILE A 19 -9.70 0.45 0.91
N VAL A 20 -10.79 1.20 1.09
CA VAL A 20 -11.87 0.83 2.02
C VAL A 20 -12.52 -0.49 1.58
N VAL A 21 -12.82 -0.66 0.29
CA VAL A 21 -13.40 -1.90 -0.24
C VAL A 21 -12.43 -3.08 -0.06
N ALA A 22 -11.13 -2.88 -0.34
CA ALA A 22 -10.13 -3.92 -0.14
C ALA A 22 -10.08 -4.37 1.33
N TRP A 23 -10.14 -3.45 2.29
CA TRP A 23 -10.22 -3.79 3.71
C TRP A 23 -11.51 -4.51 4.08
N ILE A 24 -12.67 -4.05 3.61
CA ILE A 24 -13.95 -4.73 3.86
C ILE A 24 -13.88 -6.18 3.37
N VAL A 25 -13.35 -6.40 2.16
CA VAL A 25 -13.18 -7.75 1.60
C VAL A 25 -12.21 -8.58 2.44
N GLY A 26 -11.08 -8.01 2.86
CA GLY A 26 -10.11 -8.68 3.73
C GLY A 26 -10.71 -9.12 5.05
N TYR A 27 -11.43 -8.22 5.74
CA TYR A 27 -12.12 -8.54 7.00
C TYR A 27 -13.22 -9.58 6.81
N ALA A 28 -14.04 -9.44 5.77
CA ALA A 28 -15.10 -10.41 5.48
C ALA A 28 -14.55 -11.81 5.19
N LEU A 29 -13.44 -11.90 4.44
CA LEU A 29 -12.81 -13.19 4.17
C LEU A 29 -12.17 -13.79 5.43
N ALA A 30 -11.51 -12.98 6.26
CA ALA A 30 -10.96 -13.44 7.52
C ALA A 30 -12.06 -13.95 8.47
N ASP A 31 -13.19 -13.24 8.58
CA ASP A 31 -14.35 -13.69 9.37
C ASP A 31 -14.94 -15.00 8.84
N LEU A 32 -15.08 -15.12 7.51
CA LEU A 32 -15.54 -16.35 6.88
C LEU A 32 -14.62 -17.54 7.21
N LEU A 33 -13.30 -17.35 7.12
CA LEU A 33 -12.34 -18.41 7.43
C LEU A 33 -12.40 -18.83 8.91
N ARG A 34 -12.60 -17.88 9.85
CA ARG A 34 -12.81 -18.21 11.27
C ARG A 34 -14.07 -19.05 11.48
N ARG A 35 -15.17 -18.72 10.79
CA ARG A 35 -16.42 -19.50 10.87
C ARG A 35 -16.28 -20.91 10.30
N LEU A 36 -15.30 -21.14 9.44
CA LEU A 36 -14.94 -22.45 8.89
C LEU A 36 -13.88 -23.17 9.75
N ASP A 37 -13.59 -22.66 10.95
CA ASP A 37 -12.62 -23.22 11.89
C ASP A 37 -11.19 -23.32 11.30
N ALA A 38 -10.85 -22.40 10.39
CA ALA A 38 -9.50 -22.32 9.84
C ALA A 38 -8.52 -21.88 10.92
N ALA A 39 -7.33 -22.49 10.94
CA ALA A 39 -6.27 -22.08 11.85
C ALA A 39 -5.84 -20.61 11.61
N GLU A 40 -5.54 -19.87 12.69
CA GLU A 40 -5.15 -18.45 12.62
C GLU A 40 -3.95 -18.19 11.71
N ILE A 41 -3.02 -19.15 11.59
CA ILE A 41 -1.90 -19.06 10.66
C ILE A 41 -2.38 -19.01 9.20
N VAL A 42 -3.40 -19.79 8.83
CA VAL A 42 -3.98 -19.80 7.49
C VAL A 42 -4.67 -18.47 7.21
N ILE A 43 -5.42 -17.96 8.17
CA ILE A 43 -6.10 -16.67 8.09
C ILE A 43 -5.09 -15.54 7.90
N GLY A 44 -4.00 -15.55 8.67
CA GLY A 44 -2.92 -14.58 8.55
C GLY A 44 -2.24 -14.61 7.18
N ILE A 45 -1.94 -15.80 6.66
CA ILE A 45 -1.33 -15.96 5.32
C ILE A 45 -2.26 -15.44 4.23
N VAL A 46 -3.54 -15.81 4.26
CA VAL A 46 -4.53 -15.34 3.27
C VAL A 46 -4.68 -13.83 3.32
N SER A 47 -4.75 -13.25 4.52
CA SER A 47 -4.86 -11.80 4.71
C SER A 47 -3.63 -11.07 4.16
N LEU A 48 -2.43 -11.58 4.44
CA LEU A 48 -1.18 -11.03 3.91
C LEU A 48 -1.15 -11.06 2.37
N ILE A 49 -1.54 -12.18 1.76
CA ILE A 49 -1.61 -12.32 0.30
C ILE A 49 -2.60 -11.32 -0.28
N LEU A 50 -3.80 -11.21 0.29
CA LEU A 50 -4.81 -10.25 -0.15
C LEU A 50 -4.31 -8.81 -0.10
N ASP A 51 -3.67 -8.41 0.99
CA ASP A 51 -3.11 -7.08 1.13
C ASP A 51 -2.03 -6.80 0.08
N ILE A 52 -1.11 -7.75 -0.14
CA ILE A 52 -0.07 -7.62 -1.16
C ILE A 52 -0.71 -7.48 -2.55
N VAL A 53 -1.69 -8.31 -2.88
CA VAL A 53 -2.41 -8.27 -4.16
C VAL A 53 -3.13 -6.94 -4.34
N ALA A 54 -3.90 -6.51 -3.34
CA ALA A 54 -4.62 -5.24 -3.36
C ALA A 54 -3.66 -4.06 -3.54
N PHE A 55 -2.50 -4.11 -2.88
CA PHE A 55 -1.48 -3.09 -2.98
C PHE A 55 -0.79 -3.07 -4.36
N VAL A 56 -0.42 -4.24 -4.90
CA VAL A 56 0.17 -4.36 -6.24
C VAL A 56 -0.79 -3.81 -7.29
N ILE A 57 -2.07 -4.17 -7.21
CA ILE A 57 -3.11 -3.64 -8.11
C ILE A 57 -3.21 -2.11 -7.97
N ALA A 58 -3.29 -1.59 -6.73
CA ALA A 58 -3.40 -0.16 -6.45
C ALA A 58 -2.25 0.63 -7.09
N VAL A 59 -1.01 0.18 -6.94
CA VAL A 59 0.18 0.82 -7.53
C VAL A 59 0.07 0.92 -9.05
N ARG A 60 -0.54 -0.08 -9.70
CA ARG A 60 -0.66 -0.14 -11.16
C ARG A 60 -1.81 0.70 -11.70
N ILE A 61 -2.96 0.70 -11.03
CA ILE A 61 -4.15 1.42 -11.49
C ILE A 61 -4.18 2.87 -11.02
N PHE A 62 -3.55 3.21 -9.89
CA PHE A 62 -3.55 4.58 -9.38
C PHE A 62 -2.60 5.47 -10.17
N ARG A 63 -3.12 6.62 -10.61
CA ARG A 63 -2.35 7.65 -11.30
C ARG A 63 -2.42 8.97 -10.57
N GLY A 64 -1.30 9.68 -10.56
CA GLY A 64 -1.24 11.07 -10.12
C GLY A 64 -2.10 11.95 -11.04
N ARG A 65 -2.65 13.02 -10.49
CA ARG A 65 -3.38 13.99 -11.31
C ARG A 65 -2.38 14.71 -12.22
N GLY A 66 -2.62 14.67 -13.53
CA GLY A 66 -1.69 15.15 -14.56
C GLY A 66 -0.57 14.17 -14.93
N GLU A 67 -0.56 12.96 -14.37
CA GLU A 67 0.37 11.90 -14.82
C GLU A 67 -0.14 11.28 -16.13
N PRO A 68 0.70 11.08 -17.15
CA PRO A 68 0.32 10.33 -18.34
C PRO A 68 -0.23 8.94 -18.00
N ILE A 69 -1.35 8.56 -18.62
CA ILE A 69 -1.93 7.23 -18.45
C ILE A 69 -1.07 6.16 -19.16
N ASP A 70 -0.52 6.54 -20.31
CA ASP A 70 0.37 5.75 -21.16
C ASP A 70 1.66 6.56 -21.42
N PRO A 71 2.87 5.97 -21.36
CA PRO A 71 3.20 4.55 -21.18
C PRO A 71 2.91 4.00 -19.76
N PRO A 72 2.86 2.66 -19.57
CA PRO A 72 2.75 2.06 -18.25
C PRO A 72 3.90 2.51 -17.35
N ARG A 73 3.58 2.77 -16.08
CA ARG A 73 4.58 3.17 -15.09
C ARG A 73 5.62 2.06 -14.91
N ALA A 74 6.90 2.44 -14.85
CA ALA A 74 7.98 1.50 -14.55
C ALA A 74 7.71 0.74 -13.25
N TRP A 75 8.09 -0.54 -13.20
CA TRP A 75 7.74 -1.47 -12.12
C TRP A 75 8.22 -1.04 -10.73
N TRP A 76 9.32 -0.28 -10.68
CA TRP A 76 9.90 0.23 -9.44
C TRP A 76 9.16 1.45 -8.89
N ARG A 77 8.31 2.12 -9.69
CA ARG A 77 7.73 3.42 -9.34
C ARG A 77 6.38 3.24 -8.66
N MET A 78 6.38 3.30 -7.33
CA MET A 78 5.19 3.06 -6.51
C MET A 78 4.19 4.22 -6.51
N THR A 79 4.65 5.45 -6.75
CA THR A 79 3.78 6.64 -6.78
C THR A 79 4.11 7.57 -7.93
N GLY A 80 3.22 8.53 -8.20
CA GLY A 80 3.47 9.55 -9.20
C GLY A 80 4.62 10.50 -8.85
N TRP A 81 4.94 10.71 -7.57
CA TRP A 81 5.83 11.81 -7.17
C TRP A 81 6.73 11.45 -5.99
N ARG A 82 7.98 11.95 -6.02
CA ARG A 82 8.99 11.74 -4.98
C ARG A 82 8.50 12.05 -3.56
N PRO A 83 7.90 13.22 -3.25
CA PRO A 83 7.54 13.54 -1.87
C PRO A 83 6.51 12.56 -1.29
N LEU A 84 5.57 12.09 -2.10
CA LEU A 84 4.57 11.12 -1.68
C LEU A 84 5.21 9.77 -1.39
N SER A 85 6.06 9.29 -2.30
CA SER A 85 6.81 8.04 -2.11
C SER A 85 7.66 8.08 -0.85
N ARG A 86 8.37 9.19 -0.60
CA ARG A 86 9.19 9.33 0.61
C ARG A 86 8.35 9.31 1.88
N ARG A 87 7.23 10.05 1.91
CA ARG A 87 6.32 10.09 3.08
C ARG A 87 5.74 8.72 3.38
N LEU A 88 5.25 8.01 2.36
CA LEU A 88 4.75 6.64 2.54
C LEU A 88 5.85 5.68 3.01
N GLY A 89 7.05 5.78 2.43
CA GLY A 89 8.21 5.00 2.89
C GLY A 89 8.50 5.22 4.38
N VAL A 90 8.50 6.47 4.85
CA VAL A 90 8.69 6.79 6.28
C VAL A 90 7.55 6.24 7.14
N VAL A 91 6.29 6.39 6.71
CA VAL A 91 5.13 5.85 7.45
C VAL A 91 5.22 4.33 7.59
N PHE A 92 5.52 3.62 6.50
CA PHE A 92 5.70 2.17 6.55
C PHE A 92 6.94 1.75 7.33
N GLY A 93 8.02 2.53 7.30
CA GLY A 93 9.20 2.31 8.14
C GLY A 93 8.89 2.45 9.63
N ALA A 94 8.12 3.47 10.01
CA ALA A 94 7.66 3.66 11.38
C ALA A 94 6.73 2.52 11.82
N LEU A 95 5.82 2.08 10.95
CA LEU A 95 4.94 0.95 11.22
C LEU A 95 5.70 -0.37 11.38
N ALA A 96 6.72 -0.60 10.55
CA ALA A 96 7.60 -1.76 10.65
C ALA A 96 8.39 -1.75 11.98
N ALA A 97 8.94 -0.59 12.37
CA ALA A 97 9.67 -0.46 13.63
C ALA A 97 8.74 -0.69 14.84
N PHE A 98 7.54 -0.10 14.81
CA PHE A 98 6.55 -0.27 15.88
C PHE A 98 6.13 -1.74 16.02
N SER A 99 5.76 -2.38 14.90
CA SER A 99 5.36 -3.79 14.92
C SER A 99 6.49 -4.72 15.34
N LEU A 100 7.75 -4.41 14.98
CA LEU A 100 8.92 -5.15 15.47
C LEU A 100 9.08 -5.04 17.00
N VAL A 101 8.87 -3.84 17.57
CA VAL A 101 8.89 -3.66 19.02
C VAL A 101 7.79 -4.51 19.68
N CYS A 102 6.60 -4.61 19.10
CA CYS A 102 5.54 -5.50 19.59
C CYS A 102 5.94 -6.98 19.53
N VAL A 103 6.54 -7.44 18.42
CA VAL A 103 7.06 -8.82 18.31
C VAL A 103 8.06 -9.12 19.41
N VAL A 104 9.06 -8.24 19.61
CA VAL A 104 10.10 -8.42 20.62
C VAL A 104 9.49 -8.38 22.02
N GLY A 105 8.60 -7.42 22.29
CA GLY A 105 7.93 -7.25 23.57
C GLY A 105 7.12 -8.48 23.99
N GLU A 106 6.36 -9.07 23.07
CA GLU A 106 5.66 -10.35 23.34
C GLU A 106 6.65 -11.50 23.52
N SER A 107 7.71 -11.57 22.71
CA SER A 107 8.71 -12.66 22.74
C SER A 107 9.49 -12.71 24.06
N VAL A 108 9.72 -11.56 24.70
CA VAL A 108 10.43 -11.45 26.00
C VAL A 108 9.48 -11.35 27.19
N GLY A 109 8.16 -11.43 26.97
CA GLY A 109 7.14 -11.33 28.03
C GLY A 109 6.97 -9.92 28.62
N ALA A 110 7.47 -8.87 27.96
CA ALA A 110 7.30 -7.48 28.37
C ALA A 110 5.91 -6.91 28.02
N VAL A 111 5.15 -7.58 27.15
CA VAL A 111 3.79 -7.24 26.74
C VAL A 111 2.92 -8.49 26.83
N ALA A 112 1.63 -8.33 27.16
CA ALA A 112 0.69 -9.44 27.26
C ALA A 112 0.67 -10.27 25.97
N ALA A 113 1.00 -11.56 26.09
CA ALA A 113 0.97 -12.50 24.99
C ALA A 113 -0.48 -12.86 24.65
N ASN A 114 -1.05 -12.16 23.66
CA ASN A 114 -2.40 -12.43 23.16
C ASN A 114 -2.41 -13.42 21.98
N GLY A 115 -1.32 -14.15 21.76
CA GLY A 115 -1.13 -14.97 20.55
C GLY A 115 -0.97 -14.14 19.27
N ALA A 116 -0.72 -12.83 19.39
CA ALA A 116 -0.67 -11.88 18.27
C ALA A 116 0.72 -11.75 17.64
N ALA A 117 1.76 -12.35 18.23
CA ALA A 117 3.13 -12.31 17.73
C ALA A 117 3.28 -12.64 16.23
N PHE A 118 2.52 -13.62 15.72
CA PHE A 118 2.53 -13.94 14.29
C PHE A 118 1.92 -12.82 13.44
N GLY A 119 0.85 -12.19 13.91
CA GLY A 119 0.25 -11.02 13.27
C GLY A 119 1.21 -9.83 13.24
N TRP A 120 1.89 -9.55 14.36
CA TRP A 120 2.92 -8.51 14.42
C TRP A 120 4.11 -8.80 13.50
N LEU A 121 4.54 -10.05 13.42
CA LEU A 121 5.61 -10.46 12.51
C LEU A 121 5.20 -10.23 11.05
N GLY A 122 3.99 -10.65 10.67
CA GLY A 122 3.44 -10.42 9.33
C GLY A 122 3.40 -8.93 8.97
N LEU A 123 2.87 -8.10 9.88
CA LEU A 123 2.81 -6.65 9.71
C LEU A 123 4.21 -6.01 9.61
N THR A 124 5.17 -6.50 10.39
CA THR A 124 6.56 -6.04 10.37
C THR A 124 7.18 -6.29 9.00
N VAL A 125 7.07 -7.52 8.50
CA VAL A 125 7.63 -7.93 7.20
C VAL A 125 6.96 -7.15 6.07
N GLN A 126 5.63 -7.07 6.05
CA GLN A 126 4.88 -6.35 5.04
C GLN A 126 5.25 -4.86 5.01
N SER A 127 5.24 -4.20 6.17
CA SER A 127 5.57 -2.78 6.28
C SER A 127 7.04 -2.51 5.93
N GLY A 128 7.95 -3.41 6.31
CA GLY A 128 9.37 -3.33 5.95
C GLY A 128 9.58 -3.39 4.44
N VAL A 129 8.94 -4.35 3.76
CA VAL A 129 8.98 -4.48 2.30
C VAL A 129 8.41 -3.23 1.63
N LEU A 130 7.26 -2.75 2.08
CA LEU A 130 6.65 -1.52 1.54
C LEU A 130 7.55 -0.30 1.75
N CYS A 131 8.14 -0.15 2.93
CA CYS A 131 9.12 0.90 3.23
C CYS A 131 10.25 0.91 2.20
N LEU A 132 10.91 -0.23 2.00
CA LEU A 132 12.01 -0.38 1.06
C LEU A 132 11.59 -0.02 -0.37
N LEU A 133 10.44 -0.52 -0.83
CA LEU A 133 9.94 -0.25 -2.17
C LEU A 133 9.61 1.24 -2.37
N TYR A 134 8.98 1.89 -1.39
CA TYR A 134 8.64 3.31 -1.47
C TYR A 134 9.86 4.22 -1.40
N LEU A 135 10.85 3.87 -0.58
CA LEU A 135 12.11 4.61 -0.48
C LEU A 135 12.98 4.42 -1.74
N ASN A 136 13.06 3.20 -2.28
CA ASN A 136 13.71 2.94 -3.56
C ASN A 136 13.04 3.73 -4.70
N SER A 137 11.71 3.71 -4.76
CA SER A 137 10.91 4.52 -5.70
C SER A 137 11.23 6.02 -5.57
N ALA A 138 11.38 6.54 -4.33
CA ALA A 138 11.74 7.93 -4.09
C ALA A 138 13.18 8.25 -4.55
N ALA A 139 14.14 7.34 -4.30
CA ALA A 139 15.52 7.49 -4.71
C ALA A 139 15.67 7.52 -6.23
N GLN A 140 15.00 6.61 -6.94
CA GLN A 140 15.03 6.56 -8.41
C GLN A 140 14.36 7.79 -9.03
N MET A 141 13.22 8.26 -8.50
CA MET A 141 12.61 9.52 -8.96
C MET A 141 13.53 10.73 -8.74
N THR A 142 14.37 10.71 -7.70
CA THR A 142 15.36 11.76 -7.46
C THR A 142 16.43 11.75 -8.55
N ARG A 143 16.97 10.56 -8.86
CA ARG A 143 18.00 10.37 -9.90
C ARG A 143 17.51 10.78 -11.29
N LEU A 144 16.23 10.55 -11.58
CA LEU A 144 15.61 10.88 -12.87
C LEU A 144 15.01 12.30 -12.94
N GLY A 145 15.13 13.11 -11.89
CA GLY A 145 14.59 14.48 -11.88
C GLY A 145 13.07 14.55 -11.98
N ILE A 146 12.34 13.53 -11.52
CA ILE A 146 10.87 13.50 -11.58
C ILE A 146 10.29 14.39 -10.46
N VAL A 147 9.76 15.55 -10.84
CA VAL A 147 9.19 16.54 -9.91
C VAL A 147 7.66 16.55 -9.99
N LYS A 148 7.01 16.95 -8.89
CA LYS A 148 5.56 17.19 -8.85
C LYS A 148 5.23 18.43 -9.72
N PRO A 149 4.22 18.38 -10.60
CA PRO A 149 3.79 19.54 -11.37
C PRO A 149 3.27 20.63 -10.42
N GLU A 150 3.73 21.86 -10.65
CA GLU A 150 3.60 22.97 -9.70
C GLU A 150 2.16 23.45 -9.50
N ARG A 151 1.27 23.28 -10.48
CA ARG A 151 -0.12 23.73 -10.39
C ARG A 151 -1.05 22.86 -11.22
N LEU A 152 -2.00 22.22 -10.55
CA LEU A 152 -3.25 21.83 -11.19
C LEU A 152 -4.15 23.05 -11.09
N ARG A 153 -4.19 23.87 -12.14
CA ARG A 153 -5.21 24.92 -12.22
C ARG A 153 -6.56 24.25 -11.97
N PRO A 154 -7.38 24.73 -11.01
CA PRO A 154 -8.76 24.32 -10.94
C PRO A 154 -9.44 24.85 -12.20
N THR A 155 -9.58 24.02 -13.23
CA THR A 155 -10.51 24.28 -14.33
C THR A 155 -11.91 23.99 -13.81
N ILE A 156 -12.39 24.87 -12.95
CA ILE A 156 -13.83 25.06 -12.74
C ILE A 156 -14.08 26.48 -13.27
N ARG A 157 -14.47 26.58 -14.55
CA ARG A 157 -15.23 27.74 -15.01
C ARG A 157 -16.68 27.38 -14.77
N LEU A 158 -17.27 27.94 -13.74
CA LEU A 158 -18.72 28.09 -13.65
C LEU A 158 -19.03 29.36 -14.44
N THR A 159 -19.57 29.18 -15.64
CA THR A 159 -20.29 30.20 -16.40
C THR A 159 -21.62 29.60 -16.78
#